data_AF-A0A7K0RCS3-F1
#
_entry.id   AF-A0A7K0RCS3-F1
#
_cell.length_a   1.000
_cell.length_b   1.000
_cell.length_c   1.000
_cell.angle_alpha   90.00
_cell.angle_beta   90.00
_cell.angle_gamma   90.00
#
_symmetry.space_group_name_H-M   'P 1'
#
loop_
_entity.id
_entity.type
_entity.pdbx_description
1 polymer ?
#
loop_
_entity_poly.entity_id
_entity_poly.type
_entity_poly.pdbx_seq_one_letter_code
_entity_poly.pdbx_strand_id
1 'polypeptide(L)' 'MDNFWVGAAWALTPTVLLGLIFWLIIRSIIRADRKERDVYARMEARERQRRGMPPAEPVE' A
#
# COMPACT_ATOMS: atom_id res chain seq x y z
N MET A 1 -32.98 -25.96 -5.57
CA MET A 1 -31.87 -25.69 -4.63
C MET A 1 -31.08 -24.44 -4.98
N ASP A 2 -31.02 -24.05 -6.26
CA ASP A 2 -30.16 -22.95 -6.74
C ASP A 2 -30.49 -21.59 -6.12
N ASN A 3 -31.78 -21.24 -5.98
CA ASN A 3 -32.19 -19.97 -5.37
C ASN A 3 -31.77 -19.82 -3.90
N PHE A 4 -31.66 -20.92 -3.14
CA PHE A 4 -31.24 -20.86 -1.74
C PHE A 4 -29.76 -20.45 -1.62
N TRP A 5 -28.91 -21.08 -2.42
CA TRP A 5 -27.48 -20.76 -2.46
C TRP A 5 -27.21 -19.36 -3.01
N VAL A 6 -27.96 -18.94 -4.04
CA VAL A 6 -27.88 -17.57 -4.57
C VAL A 6 -28.32 -16.54 -3.53
N GLY A 7 -29.41 -16.80 -2.78
CA GLY A 7 -29.87 -15.92 -1.71
C GLY A 7 -28.86 -15.81 -0.56
N ALA A 8 -28.25 -16.93 -0.16
CA ALA A 8 -27.22 -16.94 0.88
C ALA A 8 -25.97 -16.15 0.45
N ALA A 9 -25.52 -16.29 -0.80
CA ALA A 9 -24.40 -15.54 -1.34
C ALA A 9 -24.70 -14.02 -1.37
N TRP A 10 -25.90 -13.62 -1.78
CA TRP A 10 -26.32 -12.22 -1.79
C TRP A 10 -26.38 -11.60 -0.39
N ALA A 11 -26.82 -12.36 0.62
CA ALA A 11 -26.87 -11.89 2.00
C ALA A 11 -25.46 -11.67 2.60
N LEU A 12 -24.48 -12.49 2.21
CA LEU A 12 -23.08 -12.40 2.68
C LEU A 12 -22.24 -11.39 1.90
N THR A 13 -22.63 -11.08 0.66
CA THR A 13 -21.92 -10.11 -0.20
C THR A 13 -21.62 -8.77 0.48
N PRO A 14 -22.57 -8.07 1.14
CA PRO A 14 -22.29 -6.75 1.72
C PRO A 14 -21.25 -6.78 2.85
N THR A 15 -21.23 -7.82 3.69
CA THR A 15 -20.27 -7.91 4.80
C THR A 15 -18.87 -8.25 4.30
N VAL A 16 -18.77 -9.19 3.35
CA VAL A 16 -17.50 -9.55 2.71
C VAL A 16 -16.94 -8.36 1.92
N LEU A 17 -17.78 -7.63 1.21
CA LEU A 17 -17.37 -6.46 0.43
C LEU A 17 -16.78 -5.37 1.33
N LEU A 18 -17.43 -5.06 2.46
CA LEU A 18 -16.90 -4.11 3.44
C LEU A 18 -15.56 -4.59 4.03
N GLY A 19 -15.46 -5.88 4.36
CA GLY A 19 -14.21 -6.48 4.84
C GLY A 19 -13.07 -6.40 3.81
N LEU A 20 -13.38 -6.64 2.53
CA LEU A 20 -12.43 -6.51 1.42
C LEU A 20 -11.96 -5.08 1.25
N ILE A 21 -12.87 -4.11 1.26
CA ILE A 21 -12.53 -2.68 1.17
C ILE A 21 -11.64 -2.28 2.35
N PHE A 22 -12.03 -2.65 3.57
CA PHE A 22 -11.24 -2.35 4.77
C PHE A 22 -9.83 -2.98 4.68
N TRP A 23 -9.74 -4.24 4.27
CA TRP A 23 -8.46 -4.91 4.06
C TRP A 23 -7.61 -4.20 3.02
N LEU A 24 -8.19 -3.77 1.89
CA LEU A 24 -7.48 -3.01 0.86
C LEU A 24 -6.96 -1.66 1.39
N ILE A 25 -7.73 -0.96 2.22
CA ILE A 25 -7.32 0.30 2.86
C ILE A 25 -6.09 0.05 3.76
N ILE A 26 -6.18 -0.89 4.70
CA ILE A 26 -5.08 -1.22 5.61
C ILE A 26 -3.85 -1.69 4.83
N ARG A 27 -4.05 -2.56 3.83
CA ARG A 27 -3.00 -3.05 2.91
C ARG A 27 -2.32 -1.92 2.16
N SER A 28 -3.07 -0.91 1.75
CA SER A 28 -2.57 0.28 1.05
C SER A 28 -1.71 1.13 1.97
N ILE A 29 -2.21 1.44 3.17
CA ILE A 29 -1.48 2.23 4.18
C ILE A 29 -0.12 1.59 4.50
N ILE A 30 -0.11 0.29 4.81
CA ILE A 30 1.13 -0.45 5.12
C ILE A 30 2.11 -0.45 3.94
N ARG A 31 1.61 -0.43 2.69
CA ARG A 31 2.45 -0.43 1.49
C ARG A 31 2.94 0.97 1.11
N ALA A 32 2.16 2.00 1.41
CA ALA A 32 2.49 3.40 1.13
C ALA A 32 3.70 3.86 1.95
N ASP A 33 3.74 3.53 3.25
CA ASP A 33 4.86 3.85 4.16
C ASP A 33 6.23 3.37 3.60
N ARG A 34 6.25 2.18 2.99
CA ARG A 34 7.47 1.64 2.36
C ARG A 34 7.88 2.40 1.09
N LYS A 35 6.92 2.90 0.31
CA LYS A 35 7.22 3.64 -0.93
C LYS A 35 7.74 5.05 -0.65
N GLU A 36 7.22 5.71 0.38
CA GLU A 36 7.66 7.07 0.69
C GLU A 36 9.15 7.10 1.05
N ARG A 37 9.62 6.17 1.88
CA ARG A 37 11.04 6.10 2.25
C ARG A 37 11.95 5.87 1.04
N ASP A 38 11.56 5.00 0.12
CA ASP A 38 12.32 4.74 -1.11
C ASP A 38 12.35 5.94 -2.06
N VAL A 39 11.24 6.68 -2.17
CA VAL A 39 11.17 7.85 -3.05
C VAL A 39 11.98 9.01 -2.48
N TYR A 40 11.90 9.28 -1.18
CA TYR A 40 12.73 10.30 -0.52
C TYR A 40 14.23 10.00 -0.68
N ALA A 41 14.67 8.77 -0.43
CA ALA A 41 16.07 8.38 -0.59
C ALA A 41 16.56 8.55 -2.04
N ARG A 42 15.73 8.20 -3.03
CA ARG A 42 16.04 8.40 -4.45
C ARG A 42 16.10 9.88 -4.84
N MET A 43 15.23 10.72 -4.25
CA MET A 43 15.21 12.16 -4.53
C MET A 43 16.42 12.86 -3.91
N GLU A 44 16.79 12.56 -2.67
CA GLU A 44 18.01 13.09 -2.05
C GLU A 44 19.27 12.68 -2.83
N ALA A 45 19.38 11.43 -3.27
CA ALA A 45 20.52 10.96 -4.05
C ALA A 45 20.65 11.74 -5.38
N ARG A 46 19.53 12.05 -6.03
CA ARG A 46 19.49 12.87 -7.25
C ARG A 46 19.86 14.32 -6.99
N GLU A 47 19.41 14.91 -5.87
CA GLU A 47 19.81 16.27 -5.49
C GLU A 47 21.29 16.36 -5.12
N ARG A 48 21.83 15.40 -4.37
CA ARG A 48 23.26 15.36 -4.00
C ARG A 48 24.14 15.20 -5.24
N GLN A 49 23.78 14.34 -6.20
CA GLN A 49 24.48 14.24 -7.48
C GLN A 49 24.49 15.57 -8.25
N ARG A 50 23.34 16.26 -8.31
CA ARG A 50 23.25 17.58 -8.97
C ARG A 50 24.07 18.65 -8.25
N ARG A 51 24.22 18.54 -6.93
CA ARG A 51 25.02 19.45 -6.09
C ARG A 51 26.49 19.05 -5.99
N GLY A 52 26.92 17.95 -6.64
CA GLY A 52 28.29 17.44 -6.55
C GLY A 52 28.71 16.98 -5.15
N MET A 53 27.73 16.69 -4.27
CA MET A 53 27.99 16.25 -2.90
C MET A 53 28.33 14.76 -2.87
N PRO A 54 29.25 14.32 -2.00
CA PRO A 54 29.56 12.90 -1.83
C PRO A 54 28.32 12.12 -1.34
N PRO A 55 28.27 10.80 -1.57
CA PRO A 55 27.16 9.94 -1.13
C PRO A 55 26.91 10.12 0.37
N ALA A 56 25.65 10.16 0.80
CA ALA A 56 25.35 10.18 2.21
C ALA A 56 25.89 8.92 2.88
N GLU A 57 26.65 9.11 3.95
CA GLU A 57 27.16 8.01 4.74
C GLU A 57 25.99 7.24 5.36
N PRO A 58 26.02 5.89 5.36
CA PRO A 58 25.01 5.10 6.03
C PRO A 58 25.11 5.39 7.53
N VAL A 59 24.02 5.91 8.11
CA VAL A 59 23.90 6.03 9.56
C VAL A 59 23.63 4.61 10.08
N GLU A 60 24.64 3.97 10.66
CA GLU A 60 24.52 2.70 11.39
C GLU A 60 23.64 2.83 12.65
#